data_AF-H1B609-F1
#
_entry.id   AF-H1B609-F1
#
_cell.length_a   1.000
_cell.length_b   1.000
_cell.length_c   1.000
_cell.angle_alpha   90.00
_cell.angle_beta   90.00
_cell.angle_gamma   90.00
#
_symmetry.space_group_name_H-M   'P 1'
#
loop_
_entity.id
_entity.type
_entity.pdbx_description
1 polymer ?
#
loop_
_entity_poly.entity_id
_entity_poly.type
_entity_poly.pdbx_seq_one_letter_code
_entity_poly.pdbx_strand_id
1 'polypeptide(L)'
;MVYRIIFRDLKYLADQCAVHTKKRESIQQEIWARMILYNISFIMAHHVVNHKPKVKGKDRKYSYAINKKMAIHHCRYFIQHRKRKGGHPPDLETLISQELLPIRPIRKCKRHVKSQTLVCFNYRFS
;
A
#
# COMPACT_ATOMS: atom_id res chain seq x y z
N MET A 1 -3.79 -13.69 15.73
CA MET A 1 -4.52 -12.88 14.72
C MET A 1 -3.60 -12.00 13.86
N VAL A 2 -2.51 -11.44 14.41
CA VAL A 2 -1.57 -10.54 13.69
C VAL A 2 -0.87 -11.19 12.50
N TYR A 3 -0.32 -12.41 12.66
CA TYR A 3 0.36 -13.13 11.58
C TYR A 3 -0.52 -13.36 10.34
N ARG A 4 -1.82 -13.61 10.55
CA ARG A 4 -2.79 -13.79 9.45
C ARG A 4 -2.94 -12.51 8.61
N ILE A 5 -2.89 -11.35 9.26
CA ILE A 5 -3.04 -10.05 8.59
C ILE A 5 -1.78 -9.75 7.77
N ILE A 6 -0.60 -9.99 8.34
CA ILE A 6 0.68 -9.78 7.64
C ILE A 6 0.77 -10.71 6.42
N PHE A 7 0.44 -12.00 6.58
CA PHE A 7 0.46 -12.95 5.47
C PHE A 7 -0.50 -12.55 4.34
N ARG A 8 -1.72 -12.11 4.69
CA ARG A 8 -2.69 -11.63 3.70
C ARG A 8 -2.18 -10.39 2.96
N ASP A 9 -1.63 -9.43 3.70
CA ASP A 9 -1.12 -8.18 3.13
C ASP A 9 0.06 -8.47 2.21
N LEU A 10 0.97 -9.36 2.60
CA LEU A 10 2.09 -9.80 1.77
C LEU A 10 1.61 -10.55 0.52
N LYS A 11 0.62 -11.45 0.67
CA LYS A 11 0.05 -12.23 -0.44
C LYS A 11 -0.58 -11.33 -1.51
N TYR A 12 -1.43 -10.38 -1.10
CA TYR A 12 -2.26 -9.61 -2.03
C TYR A 12 -1.71 -8.21 -2.35
N LEU A 13 -1.01 -7.55 -1.43
CA LEU A 13 -0.51 -6.18 -1.65
C LEU A 13 0.90 -6.17 -2.24
N ALA A 14 1.75 -7.14 -1.88
CA ALA A 14 3.10 -7.29 -2.45
C ALA A 14 3.15 -8.26 -3.64
N ASP A 15 1.98 -8.70 -4.13
CA ASP A 15 1.80 -9.55 -5.31
C ASP A 15 2.61 -10.87 -5.26
N GLN A 16 2.61 -11.54 -4.10
CA GLN A 16 3.26 -12.85 -3.97
C GLN A 16 2.48 -13.98 -4.65
N CYS A 17 1.23 -13.75 -5.07
CA CYS A 17 0.44 -14.74 -5.80
C CYS A 17 1.03 -15.07 -7.18
N ALA A 18 1.70 -14.12 -7.82
CA ALA A 18 2.32 -14.31 -9.13
C ALA A 18 3.84 -14.42 -8.96
N VAL A 19 4.43 -15.60 -9.15
CA VAL A 19 5.88 -15.78 -9.26
C VAL A 19 6.29 -15.76 -10.73
N HIS A 20 7.38 -15.09 -11.05
CA HIS A 20 7.85 -14.96 -12.43
C HIS A 20 8.67 -16.16 -12.89
N THR A 21 9.25 -16.91 -11.96
CA THR A 21 10.21 -17.98 -12.26
C THR A 21 9.68 -19.35 -11.87
N LYS A 22 10.14 -20.38 -12.59
CA LYS A 22 9.82 -21.80 -12.31
C LYS A 22 10.91 -22.52 -11.49
N LYS A 23 12.12 -21.97 -11.44
CA LYS A 23 13.26 -22.54 -10.70
C LYS A 23 13.07 -22.31 -9.20
N ARG A 24 13.27 -23.35 -8.39
CA ARG A 24 13.05 -23.32 -6.92
C ARG A 24 13.85 -22.21 -6.23
N GLU A 25 15.13 -22.09 -6.57
CA GLU A 25 16.03 -21.09 -5.97
C GLU A 25 15.58 -19.66 -6.30
N SER A 26 15.18 -19.41 -7.54
CA SER A 26 14.68 -18.10 -7.98
C SER A 26 13.34 -17.75 -7.35
N ILE A 27 12.45 -18.73 -7.13
CA ILE A 27 11.19 -18.54 -6.39
C ILE A 27 11.50 -18.10 -4.96
N GLN A 28 12.45 -18.77 -4.29
CA GLN A 28 12.86 -18.38 -2.94
C GLN A 28 13.37 -16.94 -2.92
N GLN A 29 14.28 -16.57 -3.83
CA GLN A 29 14.79 -15.19 -3.95
C GLN A 29 13.67 -14.16 -4.16
N GLU A 30 12.67 -14.48 -4.98
CA GLU A 30 11.53 -13.60 -5.25
C GLU A 30 10.66 -13.39 -4.00
N ILE A 31 10.40 -14.45 -3.22
CA ILE A 31 9.69 -14.35 -1.93
C ILE A 31 10.46 -13.45 -0.96
N TRP A 32 11.78 -13.66 -0.82
CA TRP A 32 12.63 -12.84 0.05
C TRP A 32 12.64 -11.37 -0.39
N ALA A 33 12.80 -11.09 -1.69
CA ALA A 33 12.78 -9.74 -2.23
C ALA A 33 11.46 -9.01 -1.93
N ARG A 34 10.32 -9.70 -2.08
CA ARG A 34 8.99 -9.14 -1.77
C ARG A 34 8.80 -8.89 -0.27
N MET A 35 9.29 -9.78 0.59
CA MET A 35 9.27 -9.55 2.05
C MET A 35 10.11 -8.34 2.45
N ILE A 36 11.31 -8.20 1.90
CA ILE A 36 12.19 -7.06 2.14
C ILE A 36 11.51 -5.76 1.67
N LEU A 37 10.93 -5.75 0.47
CA LEU A 37 10.18 -4.61 -0.05
C LEU A 37 9.01 -4.22 0.86
N TYR A 38 8.24 -5.20 1.33
CA TYR A 38 7.13 -4.98 2.27
C TYR A 38 7.64 -4.30 3.56
N ASN A 39 8.69 -4.84 4.18
CA ASN A 39 9.26 -4.29 5.41
C ASN A 39 9.78 -2.86 5.22
N ILE A 40 10.53 -2.60 4.14
CA ILE A 40 11.02 -1.25 3.81
C ILE A 40 9.86 -0.28 3.63
N SER A 41 8.81 -0.67 2.90
CA SER A 41 7.66 0.19 2.66
C SER A 41 6.92 0.57 3.94
N PHE A 42 6.85 -0.35 4.91
CA PHE A 42 6.21 -0.10 6.19
C PHE A 42 7.06 0.81 7.07
N ILE A 43 8.38 0.60 7.11
CA ILE A 43 9.33 1.49 7.81
C ILE A 43 9.21 2.92 7.25
N MET A 44 9.23 3.08 5.92
CA MET A 44 9.08 4.38 5.28
C MET A 44 7.72 5.02 5.59
N ALA A 45 6.64 4.26 5.54
CA ALA A 45 5.31 4.78 5.84
C ALA A 45 5.18 5.23 7.30
N HIS A 46 5.74 4.48 8.25
CA HIS A 46 5.79 4.89 9.66
C HIS A 46 6.68 6.11 9.86
N HIS A 47 7.83 6.18 9.18
CA HIS A 47 8.70 7.34 9.21
C HIS A 47 7.94 8.59 8.75
N VAL A 48 7.23 8.54 7.63
CA VAL A 48 6.41 9.67 7.13
C VAL A 48 5.30 10.04 8.11
N VAL A 49 4.61 9.06 8.70
CA VAL A 49 3.56 9.32 9.70
C VAL A 49 4.12 10.02 10.94
N ASN A 50 5.32 9.65 11.40
CA ASN A 50 5.91 10.18 12.63
C ASN A 50 6.66 11.51 12.40
N HIS A 51 7.41 11.63 11.29
CA HIS A 51 8.34 12.74 11.01
C HIS A 51 7.79 13.82 10.07
N LYS A 52 6.65 13.62 9.39
CA LYS A 52 5.93 14.70 8.68
C LYS A 52 4.65 15.06 9.46
N PRO A 53 4.73 15.81 10.57
CA PRO A 53 3.59 16.04 11.46
C PRO A 53 2.80 17.30 11.10
N LYS A 54 3.20 18.08 10.08
CA LYS A 54 2.67 19.42 9.86
C LYS A 54 2.24 19.62 8.41
N VAL A 55 1.01 19.22 8.09
CA VAL A 55 0.30 19.87 6.98
C VAL A 55 0.08 21.31 7.43
N LYS A 56 0.98 22.23 7.04
CA LYS A 56 0.86 23.68 7.25
C LYS A 56 0.67 24.10 8.72
N GLY A 57 1.55 23.64 9.61
CA GLY A 57 1.69 24.21 10.96
C GLY A 57 0.58 23.91 11.97
N LYS A 58 -0.39 23.02 11.65
CA LYS A 58 -1.46 22.61 12.57
C LYS A 58 -1.25 21.18 13.06
N ASP A 59 -1.48 20.97 14.35
CA ASP A 59 -1.49 19.63 14.94
C ASP A 59 -2.57 18.76 14.30
N ARG A 60 -2.25 17.46 14.18
CA ARG A 60 -3.16 16.48 13.59
C ARG A 60 -4.40 16.31 14.48
N LYS A 61 -5.55 16.77 13.99
CA LYS A 61 -6.86 16.58 14.65
C LYS A 61 -7.28 15.11 14.80
N TYR A 62 -6.78 14.24 13.93
CA TYR A 62 -7.17 12.82 13.85
C TYR A 62 -5.95 11.92 13.74
N SER A 63 -6.11 10.64 14.10
CA SER A 63 -5.16 9.58 13.71
C SER A 63 -5.27 9.33 12.20
N TYR A 64 -4.16 9.00 11.54
CA TYR A 64 -4.13 8.74 10.10
C TYR A 64 -3.84 7.27 9.81
N ALA A 65 -4.61 6.70 8.89
CA ALA A 65 -4.38 5.38 8.33
C ALA A 65 -3.46 5.50 7.11
N ILE A 66 -2.53 4.55 7.02
CA ILE A 66 -1.61 4.40 5.88
C ILE A 66 -2.29 3.57 4.79
N ASN A 67 -2.28 4.05 3.55
CA ASN A 67 -2.61 3.24 2.38
C ASN A 67 -1.46 2.26 2.06
N LYS A 68 -1.52 1.06 2.65
CA LYS A 68 -0.47 0.04 2.52
C LYS A 68 -0.13 -0.32 1.07
N LYS A 69 -1.15 -0.47 0.21
CA LYS A 69 -0.98 -0.83 -1.20
C LYS A 69 -0.15 0.23 -1.92
N MET A 70 -0.52 1.50 -1.72
CA MET A 70 0.14 2.61 -2.40
C MET A 70 1.55 2.87 -1.87
N ALA A 71 1.77 2.68 -0.56
CA ALA A 71 3.12 2.73 0.03
C ALA A 71 4.07 1.70 -0.62
N ILE A 72 3.63 0.44 -0.75
CA ILE A 72 4.41 -0.61 -1.43
C ILE A 72 4.67 -0.24 -2.90
N HIS A 73 3.65 0.26 -3.59
CA HIS A 73 3.75 0.69 -4.99
C HIS A 73 4.80 1.80 -5.18
N HIS A 74 4.74 2.86 -4.36
CA HIS A 74 5.70 3.96 -4.43
C HIS A 74 7.14 3.51 -4.09
N CYS A 75 7.32 2.69 -3.06
CA CYS A 75 8.64 2.14 -2.74
C CYS A 75 9.20 1.27 -3.88
N ARG A 76 8.36 0.42 -4.49
CA ARG A 76 8.74 -0.40 -5.64
C ARG A 76 9.13 0.47 -6.83
N TYR A 77 8.29 1.47 -7.14
CA TYR A 77 8.52 2.40 -8.23
C TYR A 77 9.83 3.17 -8.04
N PHE A 78 10.07 3.67 -6.83
CA PHE A 78 11.31 4.37 -6.46
C PHE A 78 12.54 3.49 -6.72
N ILE A 79 12.57 2.25 -6.22
CA ILE A 79 13.71 1.33 -6.41
C ILE A 79 13.95 1.05 -7.90
N GLN A 80 12.89 0.84 -8.69
CA GLN A 80 12.99 0.52 -10.12
C GLN A 80 13.47 1.69 -10.99
N HIS A 81 13.18 2.93 -10.59
CA HIS A 81 13.44 4.13 -11.38
C HIS A 81 14.62 4.96 -10.88
N ARG A 82 15.15 4.68 -9.68
CA ARG A 82 16.29 5.41 -9.07
C ARG A 82 17.54 5.48 -9.96
N LYS A 83 17.77 4.51 -10.85
CA LYS A 83 19.01 4.41 -11.66
C LYS A 83 18.83 4.70 -13.15
N ARG A 84 17.61 4.94 -13.64
CA ARG A 84 17.33 4.82 -15.09
C ARG A 84 17.36 6.12 -15.89
N LYS A 85 17.28 7.29 -15.26
CA LYS A 85 17.30 8.58 -15.95
C LYS A 85 17.95 9.57 -14.98
N GLY A 86 18.91 10.38 -15.43
CA GLY A 86 19.60 11.39 -14.61
C GLY A 86 18.71 12.49 -13.99
N GLY A 87 17.39 12.27 -13.90
CA GLY A 87 16.46 13.09 -13.15
C GLY A 87 16.29 12.57 -11.72
N HIS A 88 16.09 13.49 -10.78
CA HIS A 88 15.79 13.16 -9.40
C HIS A 88 14.44 12.40 -9.33
N PRO A 89 14.37 11.19 -8.73
CA PRO A 89 13.10 10.52 -8.52
C PRO A 89 12.18 11.41 -7.66
N PRO A 90 10.85 11.38 -7.86
CA PRO A 90 9.94 12.19 -7.04
C PRO A 90 10.12 11.82 -5.56
N ASP A 91 10.04 12.84 -4.68
CA ASP A 91 10.26 12.64 -3.24
C ASP A 91 9.28 11.60 -2.68
N LEU A 92 9.82 10.43 -2.33
CA LEU A 92 9.06 9.29 -1.86
C LEU A 92 8.20 9.65 -0.63
N GLU A 93 8.73 10.50 0.24
CA GLU A 93 8.03 10.89 1.45
C GLU A 93 6.82 11.79 1.17
N THR A 94 6.91 12.70 0.20
CA THR A 94 5.75 13.50 -0.22
C THR A 94 4.65 12.63 -0.79
N LEU A 95 4.97 11.68 -1.67
CA LEU A 95 4.00 10.77 -2.28
C LEU A 95 3.27 9.95 -1.22
N ILE A 96 4.02 9.35 -0.28
CA ILE A 96 3.42 8.58 0.83
C ILE A 96 2.55 9.47 1.72
N SER A 97 2.95 10.73 1.94
CA SER A 97 2.18 11.66 2.79
C SER A 97 0.82 12.04 2.18
N GLN A 98 0.72 12.09 0.85
CA GLN A 98 -0.53 12.40 0.13
C GLN A 98 -1.56 11.27 0.27
N GLU A 99 -1.11 10.05 0.47
CA GLU A 99 -1.93 8.84 0.61
C GLU A 99 -2.46 8.60 2.04
N LEU A 100 -2.15 9.48 2.99
CA LEU A 100 -2.61 9.36 4.37
C LEU A 100 -4.08 9.78 4.52
N LEU A 101 -4.90 8.88 5.06
CA LEU A 101 -6.32 9.11 5.26
C LEU A 101 -6.65 9.32 6.74
N PRO A 102 -7.38 10.38 7.13
CA PRO A 102 -7.76 10.59 8.52
C PRO A 102 -8.84 9.59 8.97
N ILE A 103 -8.58 8.90 10.09
CA ILE A 103 -9.53 8.05 10.79
C ILE A 103 -10.43 8.96 11.64
N ARG A 104 -11.71 9.04 11.28
CA ARG A 104 -12.69 9.88 11.98
C ARG A 104 -13.61 8.97 12.83
N PRO A 105 -13.36 8.82 14.15
CA PRO A 105 -14.09 7.89 14.99
C PRO A 105 -15.56 8.32 15.21
N ILE A 106 -15.81 9.62 15.35
CA ILE A 106 -17.15 10.16 15.64
C ILE A 106 -17.75 10.75 14.36
N ARG A 107 -18.47 9.92 13.60
CA ARG A 107 -19.24 10.35 12.43
C ARG A 107 -20.68 10.62 12.87
N LYS A 108 -21.19 11.85 12.65
CA LYS A 108 -22.60 12.20 12.91
C LYS A 108 -23.57 11.34 12.10
N CYS A 109 -23.23 11.04 10.84
CA CYS A 109 -24.00 10.17 9.97
C CYS A 109 -23.20 8.90 9.68
N LYS A 110 -23.75 7.73 10.02
CA LYS A 110 -23.15 6.44 9.65
C LYS A 110 -23.29 6.23 8.15
N ARG A 111 -22.29 5.61 7.53
CA ARG A 111 -22.38 5.21 6.11
C ARG A 111 -23.45 4.12 5.99
N HIS A 112 -24.49 4.37 5.19
CA HIS A 112 -25.46 3.33 4.84
C HIS A 112 -24.81 2.37 3.83
N VAL A 113 -24.27 1.26 4.34
CA VAL A 113 -23.68 0.22 3.49
C VAL A 113 -24.82 -0.57 2.88
N LYS A 114 -25.11 -0.37 1.58
CA LYS A 114 -26.05 -1.24 0.87
C LYS A 114 -25.42 -2.64 0.75
N SER A 115 -26.21 -3.68 1.00
CA SER A 115 -25.82 -5.05 0.64
C SER A 115 -25.54 -5.09 -0.87
N GLN A 116 -24.51 -5.84 -1.28
CA GLN A 116 -24.31 -6.09 -2.70
C GLN A 116 -25.48 -6.94 -3.19
N THR A 117 -26.22 -6.43 -4.17
CA THR A 117 -27.28 -7.20 -4.84
C THR A 117 -26.64 -8.11 -5.89
N LEU A 118 -27.29 -9.25 -6.17
CA LEU A 118 -26.88 -10.14 -7.25
C LEU A 118 -26.87 -9.34 -8.57
N VAL A 119 -25.71 -9.23 -9.21
CA VAL A 119 -25.61 -8.70 -10.58
C VAL A 119 -25.83 -9.90 -11.50
N CYS A 120 -27.04 -10.04 -12.05
CA CYS A 120 -27.32 -11.07 -13.04
C CYS A 120 -26.41 -10.84 -14.27
N PHE A 121 -25.80 -11.90 -14.78
CA PHE A 121 -25.06 -11.84 -16.05
C PHE A 121 -26.04 -11.48 -17.16
N ASN A 122 -25.90 -10.29 -17.73
CA ASN A 122 -26.59 -9.94 -18.98
C ASN A 122 -25.86 -10.65 -20.13
N TYR A 123 -26.12 -11.95 -20.32
CA TYR A 123 -25.73 -12.61 -21.55
C TYR A 123 -26.59 -12.06 -22.68
N ARG A 124 -25.97 -11.38 -23.64
CA ARG A 124 -26.61 -11.12 -24.94
C ARG A 124 -26.32 -12.34 -25.81
N PHE A 125 -27.33 -13.15 -26.08
CA PHE A 125 -27.29 -14.04 -27.23
C PHE A 125 -27.40 -13.17 -28.48
N SER A 126 -26.45 -13.31 -29.39
CA SER A 126 -26.52 -12.84 -30.78
C SER A 126 -26.55 -14.05 -31.68
#